data_AF-N9VCI4-F1
#
_entry.id   AF-N9VCI4-F1
#
_cell.length_a   1.000
_cell.length_b   1.000
_cell.length_c   1.000
_cell.angle_alpha   90.00
_cell.angle_beta   90.00
_cell.angle_gamma   90.00
#
_symmetry.space_group_name_H-M   'P 1'
#
loop_
_entity.id
_entity.type
_entity.pdbx_description
1 polymer ?
#
loop_
_entity_poly.entity_id
_entity_poly.type
_entity_poly.pdbx_seq_one_letter_code
_entity_poly.pdbx_strand_id
1 'polypeptide(L)'
;MFNTPGAALKVYWNPTVFSFEIICVFLIVYLLLIWKLIAIMNKKQHNKLFMSTGYIVVIAIAILFPFGIGSIGAKTAIYPFINPFNIITNSIIKGYGVIGQSKQHPAPLLKGIPYIFGGQIIGALVGLILFWVSFKGIKSYFKNNEDYSELKRYSFYHFFKNDTKTNFGSWGTKEIVFIALFVLATTFTGFINKTNYDIDHFQVVLIQILLIGFITIISSYFGYFEFHLLFPLIIIFVKTIELIGLKGDKVARKELRKEYLKSFLRFIFITIVSIIIPILVGFMVIAIKIKQNVNISLS
;
A
#
# COMPACT_ATOMS: atom_id res chain seq x y z
N MET A 1 0.65 18.25 -18.92
CA MET A 1 1.47 17.13 -18.39
C MET A 1 0.69 15.84 -18.53
N PHE A 2 1.27 14.79 -19.11
CA PHE A 2 0.57 13.52 -19.42
C PHE A 2 0.53 12.52 -18.25
N ASN A 3 1.35 12.73 -17.20
CA ASN A 3 1.62 11.73 -16.14
C ASN A 3 1.18 12.19 -14.74
N THR A 4 0.30 13.20 -14.66
CA THR A 4 -0.31 13.63 -13.40
C THR A 4 -1.52 12.77 -13.05
N PRO A 5 -1.94 12.71 -11.77
CA PRO A 5 -3.06 11.85 -11.36
C PRO A 5 -4.36 12.12 -12.13
N GLY A 6 -4.68 13.39 -12.40
CA GLY A 6 -5.88 13.76 -13.15
C GLY A 6 -5.83 13.33 -14.62
N ALA A 7 -4.66 13.44 -15.27
CA ALA A 7 -4.46 13.02 -16.66
C ALA A 7 -4.51 11.49 -16.79
N ALA A 8 -3.84 10.78 -15.87
CA ALA A 8 -3.80 9.33 -15.83
C ALA A 8 -5.20 8.70 -15.70
N LEU A 9 -6.06 9.29 -14.86
CA LEU A 9 -7.42 8.78 -14.61
C LEU A 9 -8.42 9.06 -15.76
N LYS A 10 -8.09 9.99 -16.68
CA LYS A 10 -8.94 10.35 -17.83
C LYS A 10 -8.75 9.45 -19.05
N VAL A 11 -7.65 8.70 -19.11
CA VAL A 11 -7.32 7.82 -20.23
C VAL A 11 -7.47 6.35 -19.85
N TYR A 12 -7.69 5.48 -20.84
CA TYR A 12 -7.77 4.02 -20.63
C TYR A 12 -6.39 3.36 -20.48
N TRP A 13 -5.34 4.04 -20.90
CA TRP A 13 -3.99 3.51 -20.86
C TRP A 13 -2.95 4.63 -20.75
N ASN A 14 -2.04 4.51 -19.80
CA ASN A 14 -0.81 5.29 -19.74
C ASN A 14 0.33 4.33 -19.36
N PRO A 15 1.22 3.97 -20.31
CA PRO A 15 2.28 2.99 -20.07
C PRO A 15 3.30 3.50 -19.03
N THR A 16 3.55 4.80 -18.98
CA THR A 16 4.49 5.38 -18.03
C THR A 16 3.96 5.22 -16.61
N VAL A 17 2.73 5.66 -16.34
CA VAL A 17 2.11 5.50 -15.01
C VAL A 17 2.01 4.03 -14.63
N PHE A 18 1.60 3.17 -15.56
CA PHE A 18 1.53 1.73 -15.37
C PHE A 18 2.86 1.11 -14.91
N SER A 19 3.96 1.40 -15.62
CA SER A 19 5.29 0.90 -15.28
C SER A 19 5.77 1.40 -13.92
N PHE A 20 5.48 2.66 -13.59
CA PHE A 20 5.86 3.22 -12.30
C PHE A 20 5.03 2.64 -11.14
N GLU A 21 3.73 2.36 -11.32
CA GLU A 21 2.95 1.60 -10.32
C GLU A 21 3.56 0.22 -10.04
N ILE A 22 3.97 -0.50 -11.10
CA ILE A 22 4.64 -1.79 -10.97
C ILE A 22 5.89 -1.64 -10.09
N ILE A 23 6.77 -0.69 -10.41
CA ILE A 23 8.03 -0.47 -9.68
C ILE A 23 7.78 -0.11 -8.21
N CYS A 24 6.86 0.83 -7.94
CA CYS A 24 6.55 1.27 -6.58
C CYS A 24 6.09 0.10 -5.71
N VAL A 25 5.09 -0.65 -6.19
CA VAL A 25 4.48 -1.72 -5.41
C VAL A 25 5.39 -2.94 -5.32
N PHE A 26 6.16 -3.23 -6.37
CA PHE A 26 7.24 -4.21 -6.34
C PHE A 26 8.20 -3.93 -5.19
N LEU A 27 8.72 -2.70 -5.09
CA LEU A 27 9.65 -2.30 -4.05
C LEU A 27 9.01 -2.43 -2.66
N ILE A 28 7.76 -1.99 -2.49
CA ILE A 28 7.03 -2.12 -1.22
C ILE A 28 6.96 -3.57 -0.78
N VAL A 29 6.43 -4.46 -1.64
CA VAL A 29 6.22 -5.86 -1.27
C VAL A 29 7.55 -6.57 -1.03
N TYR A 30 8.51 -6.42 -1.95
CA TYR A 30 9.81 -7.07 -1.84
C TYR A 30 10.57 -6.61 -0.60
N LEU A 31 10.74 -5.29 -0.41
CA LEU A 31 11.56 -4.76 0.69
C LEU A 31 10.91 -4.95 2.06
N LEU A 32 9.56 -4.92 2.17
CA LEU A 32 8.89 -5.23 3.45
C LEU A 32 9.11 -6.69 3.86
N LEU A 33 9.06 -7.62 2.90
CA LEU A 33 9.32 -9.03 3.16
C LEU A 33 10.79 -9.30 3.48
N ILE A 34 11.72 -8.64 2.77
CA ILE A 34 13.15 -8.66 3.10
C ILE A 34 13.41 -8.08 4.49
N TRP A 35 12.76 -6.97 4.87
CA TRP A 35 12.91 -6.40 6.20
C TRP A 35 12.40 -7.36 7.29
N LYS A 36 11.24 -8.01 7.07
CA LYS A 36 10.76 -9.07 7.95
C LYS A 36 11.77 -10.21 8.08
N LEU A 37 12.39 -10.62 6.99
CA LEU A 37 13.43 -11.66 7.00
C LEU A 37 14.66 -11.22 7.81
N ILE A 38 15.15 -10.00 7.60
CA ILE A 38 16.24 -9.41 8.39
C ILE A 38 15.86 -9.36 9.88
N ALA A 39 14.62 -9.00 10.20
CA ALA A 39 14.14 -8.96 11.57
C ALA A 39 14.15 -10.34 12.22
N ILE A 40 13.73 -11.39 11.50
CA ILE A 40 13.79 -12.79 11.97
C ILE A 40 15.25 -13.20 12.19
N MET A 41 16.14 -12.94 11.22
CA MET A 41 17.56 -13.29 11.33
C MET A 41 18.25 -12.60 12.51
N ASN A 42 17.81 -11.40 12.88
CA ASN A 42 18.34 -10.65 14.02
C ASN A 42 17.56 -10.85 15.32
N LYS A 43 16.54 -11.74 15.36
CA LYS A 43 15.64 -11.93 16.51
C LYS A 43 14.94 -10.65 16.97
N LYS A 44 14.69 -9.72 16.05
CA LYS A 44 14.04 -8.41 16.27
C LYS A 44 12.61 -8.32 15.73
N GLN A 45 12.02 -9.43 15.29
CA GLN A 45 10.66 -9.48 14.70
C GLN A 45 9.55 -8.97 15.65
N HIS A 46 9.77 -9.03 16.96
CA HIS A 46 8.82 -8.53 17.97
C HIS A 46 9.13 -7.10 18.44
N ASN A 47 10.28 -6.53 18.04
CA ASN A 47 10.64 -5.17 18.39
C ASN A 47 9.86 -4.19 17.51
N LYS A 48 8.84 -3.54 18.11
CA LYS A 48 7.94 -2.61 17.41
C LYS A 48 8.69 -1.44 16.76
N LEU A 49 9.68 -0.88 17.44
CA LEU A 49 10.46 0.24 16.91
C LEU A 49 11.28 -0.21 15.69
N PHE A 50 11.99 -1.33 15.80
CA PHE A 50 12.78 -1.90 14.70
C PHE A 50 11.92 -2.20 13.47
N MET A 51 10.76 -2.83 13.67
CA MET A 51 9.82 -3.15 12.61
C MET A 51 9.22 -1.89 11.98
N SER A 52 8.81 -0.92 12.79
CA SER A 52 8.24 0.35 12.31
C SER A 52 9.25 1.17 11.52
N THR A 53 10.48 1.33 12.03
CA THR A 53 11.56 2.04 11.34
C THR A 53 11.84 1.43 9.97
N GLY A 54 11.91 0.10 9.90
CA GLY A 54 12.07 -0.59 8.63
C GLY A 54 10.94 -0.31 7.65
N TYR A 55 9.68 -0.41 8.12
CA TYR A 55 8.52 -0.14 7.26
C TYR A 55 8.52 1.30 6.74
N ILE A 56 8.92 2.27 7.58
CA ILE A 56 9.07 3.67 7.17
C ILE A 56 10.14 3.82 6.10
N VAL A 57 11.32 3.22 6.30
CA VAL A 57 12.41 3.25 5.32
C VAL A 57 11.97 2.63 4.00
N VAL A 58 11.26 1.51 4.03
CA VAL A 58 10.74 0.87 2.82
C VAL A 58 9.74 1.76 2.09
N ILE A 59 8.78 2.36 2.81
CA ILE A 59 7.80 3.28 2.23
C ILE A 59 8.52 4.50 1.63
N ALA A 60 9.51 5.05 2.33
CA ALA A 60 10.32 6.17 1.85
C ALA A 60 11.06 5.81 0.55
N ILE A 61 11.74 4.66 0.51
CA ILE A 61 12.41 4.16 -0.71
C ILE A 61 11.40 4.00 -1.85
N ALA A 62 10.25 3.37 -1.57
CA ALA A 62 9.24 3.12 -2.58
C ALA A 62 8.59 4.40 -3.15
N ILE A 63 8.58 5.51 -2.40
CA ILE A 63 8.09 6.81 -2.87
C ILE A 63 9.21 7.58 -3.59
N LEU A 64 10.40 7.65 -2.98
CA LEU A 64 11.52 8.47 -3.46
C LEU A 64 12.23 7.88 -4.68
N PHE A 65 12.33 6.56 -4.78
CA PHE A 65 13.06 5.91 -5.87
C PHE A 65 12.39 6.12 -7.25
N PRO A 66 11.07 5.92 -7.40
CA PRO A 66 10.30 6.37 -8.56
C PRO A 66 10.51 7.85 -8.91
N PHE A 67 10.52 8.73 -7.91
CA PHE A 67 10.74 10.16 -8.10
C PHE A 67 12.14 10.43 -8.67
N GLY A 68 13.17 9.82 -8.08
CA GLY A 68 14.56 9.91 -8.55
C GLY A 68 14.72 9.40 -9.98
N ILE A 69 14.20 8.22 -10.29
CA ILE A 69 14.26 7.65 -11.66
C ILE A 69 13.47 8.50 -12.65
N GLY A 70 12.28 9.00 -12.28
CA GLY A 70 11.47 9.86 -13.13
C GLY A 70 12.21 11.15 -13.52
N SER A 71 12.95 11.73 -12.57
CA SER A 71 13.75 12.95 -12.80
C SER A 71 14.92 12.74 -13.76
N ILE A 72 15.55 11.56 -13.76
CA ILE A 72 16.73 11.24 -14.59
C ILE A 72 16.32 10.64 -15.93
N GLY A 73 15.44 9.64 -15.91
CA GLY A 73 15.14 8.78 -17.07
C GLY A 73 13.94 9.22 -17.90
N ALA A 74 12.90 9.80 -17.29
CA ALA A 74 11.65 10.10 -17.99
C ALA A 74 11.51 11.56 -18.45
N LYS A 75 12.44 12.44 -18.06
CA LYS A 75 12.46 13.90 -18.32
C LYS A 75 11.14 14.62 -18.01
N THR A 76 10.24 13.97 -17.28
CA THR A 76 8.90 14.44 -16.93
C THR A 76 8.59 13.96 -15.52
N ALA A 77 7.96 14.80 -14.71
CA ALA A 77 7.56 14.42 -13.36
C ALA A 77 6.45 13.33 -13.45
N ILE A 78 6.65 12.23 -12.72
CA ILE A 78 5.72 11.11 -12.66
C ILE A 78 5.19 11.01 -11.24
N TYR A 79 3.87 10.94 -11.13
CA TYR A 79 3.16 10.92 -9.85
C TYR A 79 2.43 9.59 -9.71
N PRO A 80 3.13 8.51 -9.32
CA PRO A 80 2.46 7.24 -9.07
C PRO A 80 1.50 7.39 -7.88
N PHE A 81 0.38 6.68 -7.95
CA PHE A 81 -0.61 6.58 -6.89
C PHE A 81 -0.10 5.72 -5.74
N ILE A 82 0.69 4.67 -6.03
CA ILE A 82 1.35 3.75 -5.08
C ILE A 82 0.38 2.88 -4.27
N ASN A 83 -0.84 3.38 -4.02
CA ASN A 83 -1.83 2.77 -3.17
C ASN A 83 -3.23 2.91 -3.79
N PRO A 84 -4.06 1.86 -3.78
CA PRO A 84 -5.45 1.91 -4.25
C PRO A 84 -6.29 3.02 -3.63
N PHE A 85 -6.02 3.37 -2.36
CA PHE A 85 -6.76 4.45 -1.69
C PHE A 85 -6.53 5.79 -2.39
N ASN A 86 -5.31 6.04 -2.86
CA ASN A 86 -4.97 7.26 -3.59
C ASN A 86 -5.63 7.27 -4.97
N ILE A 87 -5.78 6.12 -5.64
CA ILE A 87 -6.48 6.01 -6.93
C ILE A 87 -7.94 6.47 -6.76
N ILE A 88 -8.65 5.89 -5.79
CA ILE A 88 -10.07 6.18 -5.56
C ILE A 88 -10.25 7.63 -5.09
N THR A 89 -9.44 8.10 -4.15
CA THR A 89 -9.54 9.46 -3.62
C THR A 89 -9.32 10.50 -4.72
N ASN A 90 -8.29 10.32 -5.56
CA ASN A 90 -8.04 11.23 -6.69
C ASN A 90 -9.10 11.12 -7.79
N SER A 91 -9.68 9.94 -8.02
CA SER A 91 -10.80 9.77 -8.96
C SER A 91 -12.00 10.66 -8.58
N ILE A 92 -12.33 10.70 -7.28
CA ILE A 92 -13.39 11.56 -6.74
C ILE A 92 -12.98 13.03 -6.80
N ILE A 93 -11.83 13.38 -6.21
CA ILE A 93 -11.37 14.77 -6.10
C ILE A 93 -11.22 15.44 -7.47
N LYS A 94 -10.55 14.78 -8.42
CA LYS A 94 -10.27 15.35 -9.75
C LYS A 94 -11.50 15.31 -10.65
N GLY A 95 -12.38 14.35 -10.46
CA GLY A 95 -13.64 14.22 -11.20
C GLY A 95 -14.71 15.23 -10.78
N TYR A 96 -14.91 15.39 -9.48
CA TYR A 96 -15.85 16.38 -8.91
C TYR A 96 -15.21 17.76 -8.70
N GLY A 97 -13.89 17.88 -8.86
CA GLY A 97 -13.16 19.14 -8.74
C GLY A 97 -13.61 20.21 -9.75
N VAL A 98 -14.31 19.83 -10.82
CA VAL A 98 -14.86 20.74 -11.84
C VAL A 98 -16.11 21.49 -11.39
N ILE A 99 -16.72 21.12 -10.25
CA ILE A 99 -17.89 21.80 -9.68
C ILE A 99 -17.57 23.30 -9.51
N GLY A 100 -18.41 24.14 -10.11
CA GLY A 100 -18.28 25.61 -10.06
C GLY A 100 -17.25 26.21 -11.02
N GLN A 101 -16.60 25.41 -11.86
CA GLN A 101 -15.53 25.87 -12.78
C GLN A 101 -15.77 25.49 -14.25
N SER A 102 -16.56 24.46 -14.53
CA SER A 102 -16.81 23.95 -15.89
C SER A 102 -18.28 23.63 -16.10
N LYS A 103 -18.72 23.66 -17.37
CA LYS A 103 -20.05 23.17 -17.80
C LYS A 103 -20.13 21.64 -17.86
N GLN A 104 -19.02 20.92 -17.67
CA GLN A 104 -19.03 19.45 -17.63
C GLN A 104 -19.73 18.92 -16.39
N HIS A 105 -20.55 17.88 -16.57
CA HIS A 105 -21.18 17.19 -15.44
C HIS A 105 -20.13 16.56 -14.54
N PRO A 106 -20.11 16.90 -13.23
CA PRO A 106 -19.13 16.38 -12.30
C PRO A 106 -19.38 14.88 -12.05
N ALA A 107 -18.36 14.08 -12.31
CA ALA A 107 -18.41 12.63 -12.20
C ALA A 107 -17.02 12.08 -11.88
N PRO A 108 -16.91 10.91 -11.21
CA PRO A 108 -15.61 10.32 -10.90
C PRO A 108 -14.83 9.94 -12.17
N LEU A 109 -13.51 10.09 -12.13
CA LEU A 109 -12.64 9.68 -13.23
C LEU A 109 -12.29 8.19 -13.11
N LEU A 110 -13.01 7.35 -13.86
CA LEU A 110 -12.90 5.88 -13.71
C LEU A 110 -12.01 5.21 -14.75
N LYS A 111 -11.74 5.86 -15.89
CA LYS A 111 -11.10 5.23 -17.07
C LYS A 111 -9.73 4.65 -16.75
N GLY A 112 -8.94 5.34 -15.93
CA GLY A 112 -7.59 4.88 -15.59
C GLY A 112 -7.49 3.87 -14.45
N ILE A 113 -8.56 3.66 -13.67
CA ILE A 113 -8.53 2.76 -12.51
C ILE A 113 -8.05 1.34 -12.87
N PRO A 114 -8.56 0.69 -13.94
CA PRO A 114 -8.20 -0.71 -14.23
C PRO A 114 -6.72 -0.92 -14.49
N TYR A 115 -6.08 -0.07 -15.30
CA TYR A 115 -4.66 -0.26 -15.62
C TYR A 115 -3.75 0.13 -14.46
N ILE A 116 -4.07 1.20 -13.71
CA ILE A 116 -3.28 1.63 -12.55
C ILE A 116 -3.30 0.53 -11.49
N PHE A 117 -4.49 0.03 -11.13
CA PHE A 117 -4.65 -1.07 -10.17
C PHE A 117 -4.03 -2.39 -10.69
N GLY A 118 -4.16 -2.68 -11.99
CA GLY A 118 -3.51 -3.81 -12.64
C GLY A 118 -1.99 -3.77 -12.52
N GLY A 119 -1.37 -2.59 -12.69
CA GLY A 119 0.06 -2.39 -12.49
C GLY A 119 0.48 -2.68 -11.05
N GLN A 120 -0.31 -2.25 -10.07
CA GLN A 120 -0.06 -2.54 -8.66
C GLN A 120 -0.13 -4.06 -8.37
N ILE A 121 -1.13 -4.77 -8.89
CA ILE A 121 -1.22 -6.24 -8.76
C ILE A 121 0.02 -6.92 -9.34
N ILE A 122 0.43 -6.56 -10.55
CA ILE A 122 1.61 -7.14 -11.20
C ILE A 122 2.87 -6.84 -10.37
N GLY A 123 3.05 -5.60 -9.91
CA GLY A 123 4.16 -5.21 -9.03
C GLY A 123 4.22 -6.07 -7.76
N ALA A 124 3.09 -6.29 -7.10
CA ALA A 124 3.01 -7.14 -5.92
C ALA A 124 3.38 -8.60 -6.20
N LEU A 125 2.91 -9.17 -7.32
CA LEU A 125 3.27 -10.53 -7.72
C LEU A 125 4.76 -10.66 -8.01
N VAL A 126 5.34 -9.72 -8.76
CA VAL A 126 6.78 -9.70 -9.05
C VAL A 126 7.58 -9.59 -7.76
N GLY A 127 7.17 -8.72 -6.83
CA GLY A 127 7.83 -8.55 -5.54
C GLY A 127 7.77 -9.83 -4.69
N LEU A 128 6.63 -10.51 -4.68
CA LEU A 128 6.44 -11.77 -3.97
C LEU A 128 7.31 -12.90 -4.56
N ILE A 129 7.36 -13.02 -5.89
CA ILE A 129 8.17 -14.03 -6.59
C ILE A 129 9.66 -13.79 -6.32
N LEU A 130 10.12 -12.54 -6.45
CA LEU A 130 11.52 -12.21 -6.21
C LEU A 130 11.92 -12.47 -4.75
N PHE A 131 11.04 -12.13 -3.80
CA PHE A 131 11.25 -12.46 -2.39
C PHE A 131 11.32 -13.97 -2.17
N TRP A 132 10.45 -14.76 -2.80
CA TRP A 132 10.49 -16.22 -2.68
C TRP A 132 11.81 -16.82 -3.18
N VAL A 133 12.32 -16.34 -4.33
CA VAL A 133 13.63 -16.77 -4.87
C VAL A 133 14.74 -16.36 -3.90
N SER A 134 14.73 -15.11 -3.43
CA SER A 134 15.75 -14.58 -2.51
C SER A 134 15.76 -15.33 -1.17
N PHE A 135 14.58 -15.59 -0.60
CA PHE A 135 14.42 -16.37 0.62
C PHE A 135 14.99 -17.78 0.49
N LYS A 136 14.73 -18.46 -0.64
CA LYS A 136 15.34 -19.77 -0.92
C LYS A 136 16.86 -19.69 -1.03
N GLY A 137 17.38 -18.69 -1.74
CA GLY A 137 18.82 -18.46 -1.87
C GLY A 137 19.50 -18.24 -0.52
N ILE A 138 18.94 -17.35 0.31
CA ILE A 138 19.45 -17.05 1.67
C ILE A 138 19.39 -18.30 2.56
N LYS A 139 18.27 -19.04 2.54
CA LYS A 139 18.13 -20.28 3.31
C LYS A 139 19.14 -21.35 2.88
N SER A 140 19.45 -21.43 1.58
CA SER A 140 20.48 -22.31 1.05
C SER A 140 21.88 -21.90 1.51
N TYR A 141 22.20 -20.60 1.42
CA TYR A 141 23.50 -20.06 1.83
C TYR A 141 23.81 -20.33 3.31
N PHE A 142 22.82 -20.16 4.20
CA PHE A 142 22.98 -20.41 5.64
C PHE A 142 22.67 -21.85 6.07
N LYS A 143 22.52 -22.81 5.15
CA LYS A 143 22.11 -24.19 5.48
C LYS A 143 23.02 -24.86 6.51
N ASN A 144 24.31 -24.55 6.52
CA ASN A 144 25.29 -25.15 7.43
C ASN A 144 25.63 -24.28 8.65
N ASN A 145 25.08 -23.07 8.75
CA ASN A 145 25.38 -22.16 9.85
C ASN A 145 24.42 -22.42 11.03
N GLU A 146 24.93 -22.73 12.22
CA GLU A 146 24.14 -23.07 13.41
C GLU A 146 23.42 -21.86 14.03
N ASP A 147 24.02 -20.66 13.92
CA ASP A 147 23.46 -19.40 14.45
C ASP A 147 22.11 -19.05 13.81
N TYR A 148 21.86 -19.56 12.60
CA TYR A 148 20.64 -19.34 11.82
C TYR A 148 19.73 -20.57 11.77
N SER A 149 19.80 -21.47 12.76
CA SER A 149 18.95 -22.66 12.85
C SER A 149 17.44 -22.35 12.86
N GLU A 150 17.03 -21.19 13.41
CA GLU A 150 15.64 -20.72 13.36
C GLU A 150 15.19 -20.46 11.91
N LEU A 151 15.98 -19.74 11.11
CA LEU A 151 15.70 -19.47 9.69
C LEU A 151 15.46 -20.76 8.88
N LYS A 152 16.19 -21.84 9.23
CA LYS A 152 16.02 -23.15 8.57
C LYS A 152 14.64 -23.75 8.82
N ARG A 153 14.03 -23.49 9.98
CA ARG A 153 12.68 -23.95 10.36
C ARG A 153 11.57 -23.11 9.74
N TYR A 154 11.83 -21.84 9.43
CA TYR A 154 10.84 -20.99 8.76
C TYR A 154 10.53 -21.51 7.34
N SER A 155 9.24 -21.68 7.09
CA SER A 155 8.67 -21.86 5.75
C SER A 155 8.25 -20.51 5.18
N PHE A 156 8.05 -20.44 3.87
CA PHE A 156 7.54 -19.23 3.22
C PHE A 156 6.20 -18.78 3.79
N TYR A 157 5.34 -19.73 4.19
CA TYR A 157 4.03 -19.44 4.78
C TYR A 157 4.13 -18.66 6.10
N HIS A 158 5.18 -18.88 6.89
CA HIS A 158 5.33 -18.21 8.18
C HIS A 158 5.39 -16.68 8.08
N PHE A 159 5.78 -16.11 6.94
CA PHE A 159 5.78 -14.66 6.72
C PHE A 159 4.36 -14.05 6.65
N PHE A 160 3.34 -14.89 6.44
CA PHE A 160 1.94 -14.52 6.23
C PHE A 160 1.01 -15.08 7.32
N LYS A 161 1.56 -15.75 8.34
CA LYS A 161 0.78 -16.23 9.47
C LYS A 161 0.38 -15.04 10.36
N ASN A 162 -0.90 -14.98 10.72
CA ASN A 162 -1.43 -13.91 11.57
C ASN A 162 -1.37 -14.32 13.04
N ASP A 163 -0.48 -13.70 13.81
CA ASP A 163 -0.34 -13.97 15.26
C ASP A 163 -1.32 -13.16 16.12
N THR A 164 -2.16 -12.32 15.51
CA THR A 164 -3.09 -11.45 16.25
C THR A 164 -4.23 -12.25 16.88
N LYS A 165 -4.25 -12.33 18.22
CA LYS A 165 -5.35 -12.87 19.03
C LYS A 165 -6.54 -11.92 19.19
N THR A 166 -6.53 -10.75 18.54
CA THR A 166 -7.61 -9.78 18.63
C THR A 166 -8.91 -10.31 18.01
N ASN A 167 -10.03 -10.01 18.65
CA ASN A 167 -11.36 -10.29 18.12
C ASN A 167 -11.60 -9.47 16.84
N PHE A 168 -12.54 -9.91 15.99
CA PHE A 168 -12.77 -9.27 14.70
C PHE A 168 -13.21 -7.81 14.82
N GLY A 169 -14.04 -7.48 15.82
CA GLY A 169 -14.53 -6.12 16.05
C GLY A 169 -13.42 -5.12 16.36
N SER A 170 -12.58 -5.40 17.36
CA SER A 170 -11.45 -4.52 17.72
C SER A 170 -10.44 -4.38 16.58
N TRP A 171 -10.17 -5.47 15.85
CA TRP A 171 -9.35 -5.43 14.65
C TRP A 171 -9.98 -4.51 13.59
N GLY A 172 -11.28 -4.65 13.31
CA GLY A 172 -11.98 -3.84 12.31
C GLY A 172 -12.01 -2.35 12.64
N THR A 173 -12.30 -1.97 13.88
CA THR A 173 -12.28 -0.57 14.33
C THR A 173 -10.88 0.03 14.16
N LYS A 174 -9.84 -0.71 14.53
CA LYS A 174 -8.45 -0.29 14.35
C LYS A 174 -8.14 -0.02 12.86
N GLU A 175 -8.52 -0.92 11.97
CA GLU A 175 -8.30 -0.75 10.52
C GLU A 175 -9.00 0.50 9.99
N ILE A 176 -10.27 0.74 10.38
CA ILE A 176 -11.01 1.95 9.99
C ILE A 176 -10.27 3.22 10.41
N VAL A 177 -9.84 3.30 11.67
CA VAL A 177 -9.17 4.50 12.22
C VAL A 177 -7.86 4.77 11.49
N PHE A 178 -6.98 3.78 11.36
CA PHE A 178 -5.66 4.01 10.75
C PHE A 178 -5.72 4.18 9.23
N ILE A 179 -6.64 3.50 8.53
CA ILE A 179 -6.87 3.75 7.10
C ILE A 179 -7.41 5.17 6.91
N ALA A 180 -8.37 5.62 7.72
CA ALA A 180 -8.86 7.00 7.66
C ALA A 180 -7.73 8.02 7.89
N LEU A 181 -6.92 7.85 8.94
CA LEU A 181 -5.78 8.72 9.21
C LEU A 181 -4.78 8.72 8.05
N PHE A 182 -4.48 7.56 7.49
CA PHE A 182 -3.57 7.43 6.34
C PHE A 182 -4.11 8.18 5.12
N VAL A 183 -5.37 7.93 4.73
CA VAL A 183 -6.00 8.56 3.57
C VAL A 183 -6.12 10.07 3.74
N LEU A 184 -6.48 10.54 4.95
CA LEU A 184 -6.49 11.97 5.26
C LEU A 184 -5.09 12.56 5.11
N ALA A 185 -4.07 11.95 5.72
CA ALA A 185 -2.70 12.44 5.66
C ALA A 185 -2.17 12.50 4.21
N THR A 186 -2.33 11.45 3.41
CA THR A 186 -1.87 11.43 2.02
C THR A 186 -2.65 12.38 1.12
N THR A 187 -3.93 12.58 1.39
CA THR A 187 -4.77 13.49 0.60
C THR A 187 -4.44 14.94 0.89
N PHE A 188 -4.44 15.35 2.17
CA PHE A 188 -4.24 16.75 2.55
C PHE A 188 -2.81 17.24 2.32
N THR A 189 -1.80 16.38 2.42
CA THR A 189 -0.42 16.75 2.03
C THR A 189 -0.32 17.11 0.56
N GLY A 190 -1.09 16.45 -0.31
CA GLY A 190 -1.17 16.78 -1.73
C GLY A 190 -1.77 18.16 -2.04
N PHE A 191 -2.44 18.79 -1.07
CA PHE A 191 -3.06 20.12 -1.21
C PHE A 191 -2.26 21.26 -0.57
N ILE A 192 -1.09 20.99 0.00
CA ILE A 192 -0.27 22.06 0.56
C ILE A 192 0.09 23.05 -0.57
N ASN A 193 -0.23 24.33 -0.37
CA ASN A 193 0.04 25.38 -1.33
C ASN A 193 1.54 25.71 -1.33
N LYS A 194 2.26 25.08 -2.27
CA LYS A 194 3.72 25.24 -2.46
C LYS A 194 4.16 26.71 -2.58
N THR A 195 3.37 27.53 -3.28
CA THR A 195 3.68 28.94 -3.50
C THR A 195 3.50 29.77 -2.23
N ASN A 196 2.42 29.55 -1.48
CA ASN A 196 2.16 30.32 -0.26
C ASN A 196 3.12 29.98 0.88
N TYR A 197 3.61 28.74 0.92
CA TYR A 197 4.52 28.28 1.98
C TYR A 197 6.00 28.26 1.56
N ASP A 198 6.31 28.68 0.33
CA ASP A 198 7.65 28.62 -0.26
C ASP A 198 8.34 27.26 -0.07
N ILE A 199 7.59 26.19 -0.38
CA ILE A 199 8.08 24.82 -0.30
C ILE A 199 8.08 24.14 -1.66
N ASP A 200 9.07 23.30 -1.89
CA ASP A 200 9.17 22.51 -3.11
C ASP A 200 8.38 21.19 -3.03
N HIS A 201 8.34 20.45 -4.15
CA HIS A 201 7.64 19.17 -4.17
C HIS A 201 8.30 18.09 -3.32
N PHE A 202 9.64 18.09 -3.22
CA PHE A 202 10.38 17.11 -2.44
C PHE A 202 10.10 17.27 -0.95
N GLN A 203 10.03 18.49 -0.45
CA GLN A 203 9.63 18.82 0.93
C GLN A 203 8.21 18.34 1.24
N VAL A 204 7.26 18.50 0.31
CA VAL A 204 5.90 17.94 0.48
C VAL A 204 5.93 16.40 0.59
N VAL A 205 6.74 15.73 -0.22
CA VAL A 205 6.93 14.27 -0.15
C VAL A 205 7.57 13.87 1.18
N LEU A 206 8.54 14.64 1.69
CA LEU A 206 9.16 14.40 2.99
C LEU A 206 8.15 14.51 4.13
N ILE A 207 7.32 15.56 4.13
CA ILE A 207 6.22 15.74 5.10
C ILE A 207 5.26 14.54 5.04
N GLN A 208 4.91 14.07 3.83
CA GLN A 208 4.06 12.91 3.64
C GLN A 208 4.68 11.64 4.23
N ILE A 209 5.97 11.39 3.99
CA ILE A 209 6.70 10.25 4.56
C ILE A 209 6.71 10.32 6.10
N LEU A 210 6.95 11.49 6.68
CA LEU A 210 6.94 11.69 8.13
C LEU A 210 5.56 11.39 8.74
N LEU A 211 4.48 11.88 8.12
CA LEU A 211 3.12 11.62 8.59
C LEU A 211 2.75 10.13 8.48
N ILE A 212 3.05 9.50 7.35
CA ILE A 212 2.84 8.05 7.19
C ILE A 212 3.65 7.31 8.25
N GLY A 213 4.90 7.71 8.51
CA GLY A 213 5.73 7.05 9.50
C GLY A 213 5.24 7.20 10.94
N PHE A 214 4.72 8.37 11.30
CA PHE A 214 4.06 8.56 12.58
C PHE A 214 2.85 7.63 12.74
N ILE A 215 2.01 7.54 11.71
CA ILE A 215 0.86 6.62 11.68
C ILE A 215 1.34 5.16 11.80
N THR A 216 2.40 4.78 11.08
CA THR A 216 2.99 3.43 11.15
C THR A 216 3.46 3.10 12.57
N ILE A 217 4.20 4.00 13.22
CA ILE A 217 4.71 3.80 14.59
C ILE A 217 3.55 3.61 15.57
N ILE A 218 2.54 4.48 15.56
CA ILE A 218 1.38 4.35 16.46
C ILE A 218 0.64 3.04 16.17
N SER A 219 0.39 2.73 14.89
CA SER A 219 -0.31 1.51 14.50
C SER A 219 0.40 0.23 14.95
N SER A 220 1.73 0.26 15.10
CA SER A 220 2.52 -0.89 15.56
C SER A 220 2.10 -1.37 16.96
N TYR A 221 1.61 -0.47 17.81
CA TYR A 221 1.10 -0.82 19.14
C TYR A 221 -0.22 -1.60 19.07
N PHE A 222 -0.94 -1.50 17.95
CA PHE A 222 -2.18 -2.22 17.67
C PHE A 222 -1.98 -3.36 16.65
N GLY A 223 -0.73 -3.76 16.39
CA GLY A 223 -0.38 -4.85 15.48
C GLY A 223 -0.37 -4.46 14.01
N TYR A 224 -0.10 -3.19 13.69
CA TYR A 224 -0.08 -2.58 12.34
C TYR A 224 -1.44 -2.62 11.64
N PHE A 225 -1.70 -1.72 10.70
CA PHE A 225 -2.90 -1.77 9.85
C PHE A 225 -2.54 -2.24 8.44
N GLU A 226 -3.53 -2.69 7.68
CA GLU A 226 -3.38 -3.12 6.30
C GLU A 226 -3.24 -1.89 5.39
N PHE A 227 -2.04 -1.30 5.39
CA PHE A 227 -1.79 -0.01 4.73
C PHE A 227 -1.98 -0.08 3.21
N HIS A 228 -1.94 -1.26 2.60
CA HIS A 228 -2.16 -1.46 1.16
C HIS A 228 -2.98 -2.73 0.92
N LEU A 229 -4.05 -2.62 0.12
CA LEU A 229 -4.98 -3.71 -0.20
C LEU A 229 -4.34 -4.99 -0.76
N LEU A 230 -3.11 -4.92 -1.27
CA LEU A 230 -2.43 -6.07 -1.86
C LEU A 230 -1.87 -7.02 -0.80
N PHE A 231 -1.57 -6.57 0.42
CA PHE A 231 -1.14 -7.48 1.49
C PHE A 231 -2.20 -8.50 1.89
N PRO A 232 -3.45 -8.13 2.20
CA PRO A 232 -4.47 -9.11 2.50
C PRO A 232 -4.80 -10.01 1.29
N LEU A 233 -4.67 -9.49 0.06
CA LEU A 233 -4.78 -10.29 -1.17
C LEU A 233 -3.66 -11.35 -1.27
N ILE A 234 -2.40 -10.96 -1.04
CA ILE A 234 -1.25 -11.87 -1.02
C ILE A 234 -1.45 -12.96 0.05
N ILE A 235 -1.93 -12.58 1.25
CA ILE A 235 -2.18 -13.55 2.33
C ILE A 235 -3.19 -14.61 1.88
N ILE A 236 -4.29 -14.21 1.23
CA ILE A 236 -5.27 -15.16 0.67
C ILE A 236 -4.60 -16.05 -0.37
N PHE A 237 -3.87 -15.45 -1.31
CA PHE A 237 -3.20 -16.18 -2.39
C PHE A 237 -2.25 -17.26 -1.85
N VAL A 238 -1.39 -16.92 -0.88
CA VAL A 238 -0.45 -17.87 -0.26
C VAL A 238 -1.20 -18.98 0.49
N LYS A 239 -2.25 -18.65 1.25
CA LYS A 239 -3.08 -19.65 1.96
C LYS A 239 -3.82 -20.59 1.00
N THR A 240 -4.27 -20.09 -0.15
CA THR A 240 -4.88 -20.92 -1.19
C THR A 240 -3.90 -21.97 -1.71
N ILE A 241 -2.66 -21.55 -2.01
CA ILE A 241 -1.60 -22.47 -2.46
C ILE A 241 -1.34 -23.56 -1.40
N GLU A 242 -1.24 -23.18 -0.13
CA GLU A 242 -1.00 -24.12 0.96
C GLU A 242 -2.16 -25.11 1.16
N LEU A 243 -3.41 -24.65 1.08
CA LEU A 243 -4.59 -25.51 1.14
C LEU A 243 -4.61 -26.57 0.04
N ILE A 244 -4.19 -26.20 -1.17
CA ILE A 244 -4.08 -27.12 -2.31
C ILE A 244 -2.96 -28.14 -2.07
N GLY A 245 -1.85 -27.71 -1.47
CA GLY A 245 -0.69 -28.55 -1.15
C GLY A 245 -0.93 -29.61 -0.07
N LEU A 246 -1.82 -29.35 0.89
CA LEU A 246 -2.16 -30.28 1.99
C LEU A 246 -3.08 -31.42 1.54
N LYS A 247 -2.56 -32.35 0.74
CA LYS A 247 -3.25 -33.62 0.41
C LYS A 247 -3.08 -34.63 1.55
N GLY A 248 -4.18 -35.17 2.07
CA GLY A 248 -4.17 -36.31 3.01
C GLY A 248 -4.33 -35.98 4.50
N ASP A 249 -3.88 -34.82 4.99
CA ASP A 249 -4.05 -34.43 6.40
C ASP A 249 -5.38 -33.69 6.64
N LYS A 250 -6.38 -34.42 7.17
CA LYS A 250 -7.71 -33.87 7.43
C LYS A 250 -7.73 -32.85 8.57
N VAL A 251 -6.85 -32.99 9.57
CA VAL A 251 -6.84 -32.12 10.76
C VAL A 251 -6.20 -30.78 10.40
N ALA A 252 -4.99 -30.80 9.84
CA ALA A 252 -4.29 -29.59 9.40
C ALA A 252 -5.11 -28.80 8.38
N ARG A 253 -5.77 -29.50 7.44
CA ARG A 253 -6.66 -28.86 6.46
C ARG A 253 -7.87 -28.20 7.10
N LYS A 254 -8.47 -28.77 8.16
CA LYS A 254 -9.61 -28.17 8.87
C LYS A 254 -9.21 -26.87 9.58
N GLU A 255 -8.03 -26.85 10.20
CA GLU A 255 -7.49 -25.66 10.86
C GLU A 255 -7.16 -24.57 9.84
N LEU A 256 -6.43 -24.92 8.77
CA LEU A 256 -6.07 -23.96 7.73
C LEU A 256 -7.30 -23.38 7.01
N ARG A 257 -8.38 -24.17 6.82
CA ARG A 257 -9.65 -23.67 6.28
C ARG A 257 -10.28 -22.59 7.17
N LYS A 258 -10.25 -22.76 8.49
CA LYS A 258 -10.75 -21.73 9.43
C LYS A 258 -9.91 -20.45 9.33
N GLU A 259 -8.59 -20.59 9.29
CA GLU A 259 -7.68 -19.45 9.13
C GLU A 259 -7.86 -18.74 7.78
N TYR A 260 -8.09 -19.50 6.71
CA TYR A 260 -8.40 -18.99 5.38
C TYR A 260 -9.69 -18.17 5.39
N LEU A 261 -10.78 -18.72 5.93
CA LEU A 261 -12.06 -18.02 6.01
C LEU A 261 -11.93 -16.72 6.82
N LYS A 262 -11.20 -16.74 7.94
CA LYS A 262 -10.91 -15.53 8.73
C LYS A 262 -10.15 -14.50 7.90
N SER A 263 -9.11 -14.90 7.18
CA SER A 263 -8.36 -14.02 6.27
C SER A 263 -9.22 -13.48 5.13
N PHE A 264 -10.11 -14.30 4.57
CA PHE A 264 -11.02 -13.92 3.50
C PHE A 264 -12.05 -12.88 3.95
N LEU A 265 -12.66 -13.06 5.13
CA LEU A 265 -13.55 -12.07 5.72
C LEU A 265 -12.83 -10.75 6.02
N ARG A 266 -11.59 -10.83 6.54
CA ARG A 266 -10.73 -9.65 6.74
C ARG A 266 -10.46 -8.92 5.42
N PHE A 267 -10.16 -9.65 4.35
CA PHE A 267 -9.94 -9.05 3.03
C PHE A 267 -11.19 -8.37 2.47
N ILE A 268 -12.37 -9.00 2.55
CA ILE A 268 -13.63 -8.37 2.14
C ILE A 268 -13.84 -7.08 2.92
N PHE A 269 -13.69 -7.14 4.25
CA PHE A 269 -13.83 -5.97 5.11
C PHE A 269 -12.86 -4.85 4.72
N ILE A 270 -11.56 -5.16 4.58
CA ILE A 270 -10.56 -4.16 4.13
C ILE A 270 -10.94 -3.62 2.77
N THR A 271 -11.35 -4.44 1.81
CA THR A 271 -11.73 -4.00 0.46
C THR A 271 -12.86 -2.97 0.53
N ILE A 272 -13.90 -3.23 1.34
CA ILE A 272 -15.02 -2.30 1.53
C ILE A 272 -14.53 -1.00 2.15
N VAL A 273 -13.77 -1.08 3.25
CA VAL A 273 -13.21 0.09 3.95
C VAL A 273 -12.30 0.92 3.02
N SER A 274 -11.51 0.24 2.19
CA SER A 274 -10.60 0.80 1.19
C SER A 274 -11.30 1.53 0.06
N ILE A 275 -12.60 1.32 -0.12
CA ILE A 275 -13.42 2.03 -1.10
C ILE A 275 -14.16 3.17 -0.40
N ILE A 276 -14.84 2.87 0.71
CA ILE A 276 -15.69 3.83 1.42
C ILE A 276 -14.89 5.00 1.98
N ILE A 277 -13.79 4.76 2.69
CA ILE A 277 -13.01 5.83 3.33
C ILE A 277 -12.46 6.84 2.29
N PRO A 278 -11.76 6.40 1.22
CA PRO A 278 -11.35 7.29 0.12
C PRO A 278 -12.47 8.13 -0.49
N ILE A 279 -13.66 7.55 -0.69
CA ILE A 279 -14.81 8.28 -1.22
C ILE A 279 -15.26 9.36 -0.24
N LEU A 280 -15.41 9.03 1.05
CA LEU A 280 -15.81 9.98 2.08
C LEU A 280 -14.81 11.12 2.21
N VAL A 281 -13.51 10.82 2.24
CA VAL A 281 -12.44 11.84 2.28
C VAL A 281 -12.45 12.70 1.02
N GLY A 282 -12.62 12.09 -0.16
CA GLY A 282 -12.74 12.82 -1.42
C GLY A 282 -13.90 13.82 -1.40
N PHE A 283 -15.09 13.40 -0.96
CA PHE A 283 -16.23 14.30 -0.81
C PHE A 283 -16.03 15.36 0.28
N MET A 284 -15.35 15.05 1.37
CA MET A 284 -14.98 16.03 2.40
C MET A 284 -14.13 17.16 1.81
N VAL A 285 -13.13 16.83 0.98
CA VAL A 285 -12.30 17.82 0.28
C VAL A 285 -13.15 18.68 -0.66
N ILE A 286 -14.04 18.07 -1.44
CA ILE A 286 -14.97 18.82 -2.32
C ILE A 286 -15.89 19.74 -1.51
N ALA A 287 -16.40 19.30 -0.36
CA ALA A 287 -17.23 20.12 0.50
C ALA A 287 -16.46 21.32 1.09
N ILE A 288 -15.23 21.12 1.53
CA ILE A 288 -14.34 22.21 2.01
C ILE A 288 -14.10 23.20 0.87
N LYS A 289 -13.79 22.71 -0.33
CA LYS A 289 -13.61 23.55 -1.54
C LYS A 289 -14.82 24.44 -1.80
N ILE A 290 -16.02 23.86 -1.86
CA ILE A 290 -17.26 24.59 -2.13
C ILE A 290 -17.49 25.65 -1.05
N LYS A 291 -17.26 25.32 0.23
CA LYS A 291 -17.43 26.26 1.34
C LYS A 291 -16.42 27.42 1.29
N GLN A 292 -15.20 27.18 0.83
CA GLN A 292 -14.13 28.18 0.81
C GLN A 292 -13.99 28.93 -0.54
N ASN A 293 -14.77 28.58 -1.56
CA ASN A 293 -14.65 29.11 -2.93
C ASN A 293 -13.21 29.00 -3.52
N VAL A 294 -12.47 27.97 -3.13
CA VAL A 294 -11.09 27.75 -3.60
C VAL A 294 -11.08 26.89 -4.86
N ASN A 295 -10.15 27.14 -5.78
CA ASN A 295 -9.95 26.30 -6.96
C ASN A 295 -9.07 25.08 -6.64
N ILE A 296 -9.59 23.86 -6.84
CA ILE A 296 -8.76 22.65 -6.83
C ILE A 296 -8.06 22.55 -8.19
N SER A 297 -6.73 22.46 -8.19
CA SER A 297 -5.99 22.19 -9.42
C SER A 297 -6.41 20.83 -10.00
N LEU A 298 -6.90 20.84 -11.24
CA LEU A 298 -7.38 19.66 -11.98
C LEU A 298 -6.25 18.91 -12.71
N SER A 299 -5.04 19.48 -12.74
CA SER A 299 -3.84 18.82 -13.25
C SER A 299 -3.46 17.66 -12.35
#